data_AF-A0A3P7KAN4-F1
#
_entry.id   AF-A0A3P7KAN4-F1
#
_cell.length_a   1.000
_cell.length_b   1.000
_cell.length_c   1.000
_cell.angle_alpha   90.00
_cell.angle_beta   90.00
_cell.angle_gamma   90.00
#
_symmetry.space_group_name_H-M   'P 1'
#
loop_
_entity.id
_entity.type
_entity.pdbx_description
1 polymer ?
#
loop_
_entity_poly.entity_id
_entity_poly.type
_entity_poly.pdbx_seq_one_letter_code
_entity_poly.pdbx_strand_id
1 'polypeptide(L)'
;DALTDRYNDLSTRVNDKLNHANEQENLLDDIQQQLDCMEQKADDFVNKYIISQDLSIAMEDVNYLRSLLDQIPILAMENITERGLKENLMKKADIVKMKIKNLLIPLEKDIRKEQELMHDMDEIISTLASISDDVIAVDSNIELSQQLENIAQLAEKLRKLRGKIEKLEERLQGSEGMVKRALITDDLFGRVVELQNALDDKREKLTNRAKLYAIIPEINLINEIGEKLAALATFNAIKDEVETQLSLLHSIPTSISDENTVLELDNQLSDINDKTEKLQRLREKVLHASVSELSSEQYDERNVLLSKIDGLLLHAQKNHEYFDEKRIQLLALETICTECKVLYSELENLVKDGQKWLDDSEALPVSYNVTSDALTTLIETAVNLRINKPYIEQCTEPIFAQLWELIDKAKDVQTQLIHRIYVWEQFVKERDSAMVELNDIQKQIREIEGRGRRKIDKMLDDLEALKT
;
A
#
# COMPACT_ATOMS: atom_id res chain seq x y z
N ASP A 1 120.91 59.45 58.93
CA ASP A 1 120.31 58.82 57.73
C ASP A 1 120.12 57.31 57.90
N ALA A 2 121.16 56.46 57.89
CA ALA A 2 120.98 54.99 57.88
C ALA A 2 120.19 54.33 59.05
N LEU A 3 120.22 54.90 60.27
CA LEU A 3 119.46 54.39 61.42
C LEU A 3 117.96 54.74 61.30
N THR A 4 117.65 55.91 60.77
CA THR A 4 116.27 56.37 60.53
C THR A 4 115.61 55.54 59.43
N ASP A 5 116.36 55.20 58.37
CA ASP A 5 115.85 54.34 57.29
C ASP A 5 115.57 52.92 57.77
N ARG A 6 116.44 52.33 58.61
CA ARG A 6 116.19 51.01 59.23
C ARG A 6 115.02 51.01 60.20
N TYR A 7 114.84 52.08 60.97
CA TYR A 7 113.69 52.24 61.86
C TYR A 7 112.39 52.35 61.06
N ASN A 8 112.38 53.15 60.00
CA ASN A 8 111.21 53.30 59.13
C ASN A 8 110.87 51.98 58.42
N ASP A 9 111.85 51.26 57.86
CA ASP A 9 111.64 49.95 57.21
C ASP A 9 111.18 48.86 58.19
N LEU A 10 111.72 48.83 59.41
CA LEU A 10 111.23 47.93 60.46
C LEU A 10 109.81 48.31 60.89
N SER A 11 109.52 49.60 61.06
CA SER A 11 108.20 50.10 61.42
C SER A 11 107.17 49.78 60.35
N THR A 12 107.51 49.94 59.06
CA THR A 12 106.65 49.57 57.93
C THR A 12 106.41 48.06 57.92
N ARG A 13 107.45 47.22 58.05
CA ARG A 13 107.27 45.76 58.12
C ARG A 13 106.46 45.29 59.31
N VAL A 14 106.63 45.90 60.48
CA VAL A 14 105.84 45.57 61.67
C VAL A 14 104.40 46.04 61.48
N ASN A 15 104.17 47.23 60.91
CA ASN A 15 102.84 47.75 60.63
C ASN A 15 102.11 46.94 59.55
N ASP A 16 102.80 46.51 58.49
CA ASP A 16 102.24 45.66 57.45
C ASP A 16 101.90 44.26 57.98
N LYS A 17 102.76 43.69 58.83
CA LYS A 17 102.46 42.42 59.52
C LYS A 17 101.31 42.55 60.51
N LEU A 18 101.22 43.67 61.22
CA LEU A 18 100.13 43.95 62.14
C LEU A 18 98.81 44.15 61.39
N ASN A 19 98.82 44.90 60.29
CA ASN A 19 97.65 45.08 59.42
C ASN A 19 97.21 43.75 58.81
N HIS A 20 98.15 42.95 58.29
CA HIS A 20 97.84 41.62 57.76
C HIS A 20 97.28 40.68 58.83
N ALA A 21 97.82 40.71 60.05
CA ALA A 21 97.29 39.93 61.17
C ALA A 21 95.86 40.38 61.53
N ASN A 22 95.61 41.68 61.62
CA ASN A 22 94.27 42.23 61.85
C ASN A 22 93.28 41.87 60.73
N GLU A 23 93.72 41.89 59.46
CA GLU A 23 92.91 41.45 58.31
C GLU A 23 92.57 39.96 58.38
N GLN A 24 93.52 39.12 58.81
CA GLN A 24 93.32 37.68 58.99
C GLN A 24 92.38 37.38 60.18
N GLU A 25 92.50 38.12 61.28
CA GLU A 25 91.60 38.02 62.45
C GLU A 25 90.18 38.44 62.08
N ASN A 26 90.00 39.57 61.39
CA ASN A 26 88.69 40.03 60.91
C ASN A 26 88.06 39.03 59.92
N LEU A 27 88.85 38.46 59.00
CA LEU A 27 88.37 37.46 58.05
C LEU A 27 87.93 36.17 58.76
N LEU A 28 88.67 35.77 59.80
CA LEU A 28 88.37 34.59 60.60
C LEU A 28 87.07 34.78 61.40
N ASP A 29 86.91 35.93 62.06
CA ASP A 29 85.70 36.26 62.80
C ASP A 29 84.47 36.34 61.90
N ASP A 30 84.59 36.95 60.71
CA ASP A 30 83.50 37.02 59.72
C ASP A 30 83.09 35.63 59.22
N ILE A 31 84.04 34.79 58.84
CA ILE A 31 83.77 33.41 58.40
C ILE A 31 83.15 32.59 59.53
N GLN A 32 83.68 32.71 60.75
CA GLN A 32 83.17 32.00 61.92
C GLN A 32 81.73 32.42 62.21
N GLN A 33 81.44 33.73 62.21
CA GLN A 33 80.10 34.28 62.42
C GLN A 33 79.12 33.83 61.33
N GLN A 34 79.55 33.80 60.07
CA GLN A 34 78.74 33.29 58.96
C GLN A 34 78.41 31.81 59.15
N LEU A 35 79.40 30.97 59.50
CA LEU A 35 79.18 29.55 59.76
C LEU A 35 78.28 29.30 60.98
N ASP A 36 78.43 30.09 62.05
CA ASP A 36 77.52 30.06 63.21
C ASP A 36 76.07 30.42 62.83
N CYS A 37 75.89 31.46 62.02
CA CYS A 37 74.58 31.87 61.53
C CYS A 37 73.95 30.80 60.63
N MET A 38 74.73 30.19 59.73
CA MET A 38 74.28 29.10 58.86
C MET A 38 73.92 27.85 59.65
N GLU A 39 74.70 27.51 60.68
CA GLU A 39 74.41 26.38 61.56
C GLU A 39 73.08 26.55 62.29
N GLN A 40 72.86 27.73 62.88
CA GLN A 40 71.59 28.05 63.55
C GLN A 40 70.39 27.94 62.60
N LYS A 41 70.51 28.49 61.39
CA LYS A 41 69.44 28.38 60.36
C LYS A 41 69.17 26.92 59.98
N ALA A 42 70.22 26.10 59.83
CA ALA A 42 70.05 24.69 59.55
C ALA A 42 69.32 23.97 60.69
N ASP A 43 69.63 24.29 61.94
CA ASP A 43 68.95 23.73 63.11
C ASP A 43 67.48 24.19 63.20
N ASP A 44 67.17 25.44 62.83
CA ASP A 44 65.79 25.93 62.74
C ASP A 44 64.96 25.14 61.72
N PHE A 45 65.54 24.80 60.55
CA PHE A 45 64.88 23.95 59.57
C PHE A 45 64.70 22.52 60.07
N VAL A 46 65.68 21.94 60.74
CA VAL A 46 65.54 20.60 61.35
C VAL A 46 64.36 20.57 62.33
N ASN A 47 64.21 21.63 63.13
CA ASN A 47 63.08 21.76 64.06
C ASN A 47 61.74 21.96 63.34
N LYS A 48 61.70 22.73 62.25
CA LYS A 48 60.49 22.97 61.44
C LYS A 48 59.91 21.65 60.88
N TYR A 49 60.77 20.74 60.45
CA TYR A 49 60.39 19.45 59.85
C TYR A 49 60.19 18.30 60.85
N ILE A 50 60.15 18.59 62.16
CA ILE A 50 59.63 17.64 63.16
C ILE A 50 58.16 17.32 62.87
N ILE A 51 57.42 18.31 62.36
CA ILE A 51 56.05 18.16 61.89
C ILE A 51 56.07 18.36 60.37
N SER A 52 55.38 17.48 59.66
CA SER A 52 55.25 17.55 58.21
C SER A 52 54.73 18.93 57.76
N GLN A 53 55.24 19.44 56.64
CA GLN A 53 54.89 20.76 56.11
C GLN A 53 54.12 20.65 54.80
N ASP A 54 53.33 21.67 54.46
CA ASP A 54 52.61 21.72 53.18
C ASP A 54 53.60 21.76 52.00
N LEU A 55 53.22 21.16 50.86
CA LEU A 55 54.11 20.99 49.70
C LEU A 55 54.71 22.30 49.19
N SER A 56 53.93 23.38 49.14
CA SER A 56 54.41 24.70 48.71
C SER A 56 55.52 25.24 49.61
N ILE A 57 55.34 25.10 50.93
CA ILE A 57 56.32 25.50 51.95
C ILE A 57 57.59 24.66 51.80
N ALA A 58 57.45 23.35 51.58
CA ALA A 58 58.57 22.44 51.39
C ALA A 58 59.42 22.76 50.15
N MET A 59 58.77 23.13 49.04
CA MET A 59 59.46 23.55 47.82
C MET A 59 60.26 24.84 48.02
N GLU A 60 59.68 25.83 48.71
CA GLU A 60 60.37 27.08 49.06
C GLU A 60 61.56 26.82 49.98
N ASP A 61 61.38 26.01 51.01
CA ASP A 61 62.42 25.66 51.98
C ASP A 61 63.59 24.90 51.31
N VAL A 62 63.33 23.97 50.38
CA VAL A 62 64.39 23.30 49.60
C VAL A 62 65.21 24.30 48.80
N ASN A 63 64.58 25.28 48.16
CA ASN A 63 65.29 26.32 47.43
C ASN A 63 66.16 27.17 48.38
N TYR A 64 65.67 27.47 49.57
CA TYR A 64 66.44 28.18 50.60
C TYR A 64 67.62 27.33 51.10
N LEU A 65 67.42 26.05 51.41
CA LEU A 65 68.46 25.14 51.87
C LEU A 65 69.57 24.94 50.82
N ARG A 66 69.21 24.89 49.53
CA ARG A 66 70.20 24.88 48.42
C ARG A 66 71.01 26.16 48.38
N SER A 67 70.34 27.32 48.47
CA SER A 67 71.02 28.61 48.53
C SER A 67 71.96 28.72 49.74
N LEU A 68 71.53 28.22 50.90
CA LEU A 68 72.35 28.17 52.12
C LEU A 68 73.58 27.26 51.95
N LEU A 69 73.42 26.12 51.27
CA LEU A 69 74.51 25.20 50.96
C LEU A 69 75.55 25.83 50.01
N ASP A 70 75.09 26.59 49.02
CA ASP A 70 75.94 27.27 48.05
C ASP A 70 76.69 28.48 48.64
N GLN A 71 76.16 29.07 49.72
CA GLN A 71 76.75 30.23 50.41
C GLN A 71 77.89 29.87 51.39
N ILE A 72 78.16 28.59 51.65
CA ILE A 72 79.25 28.19 52.56
C ILE A 72 80.57 28.81 52.06
N PRO A 73 81.31 29.57 52.90
CA PRO A 73 82.42 30.44 52.48
C PRO A 73 83.72 29.68 52.20
N ILE A 74 83.67 28.62 51.37
CA ILE A 74 84.81 27.73 51.06
C ILE A 74 85.99 28.52 50.48
N LEU A 75 85.70 29.40 49.51
CA LEU A 75 86.72 30.24 48.86
C LEU A 75 87.34 31.27 49.82
N ALA A 76 86.57 31.79 50.78
CA ALA A 76 87.09 32.73 51.77
C ALA A 76 88.02 32.03 52.79
N MET A 77 87.67 30.79 53.19
CA MET A 77 88.51 29.94 54.06
C MET A 77 89.84 29.56 53.40
N GLU A 78 89.92 29.51 52.08
CA GLU A 78 91.18 29.23 51.37
C GLU A 78 92.25 30.31 51.62
N ASN A 79 91.84 31.57 51.82
CA ASN A 79 92.70 32.74 52.00
C ASN A 79 93.29 32.89 53.41
N ILE A 80 92.97 31.98 54.33
CA ILE A 80 93.50 31.98 55.70
C ILE A 80 94.91 31.39 55.71
N THR A 81 95.86 32.12 56.27
CA THR A 81 97.29 31.75 56.33
C THR A 81 97.60 30.78 57.47
N GLU A 82 96.87 30.87 58.60
CA GLU A 82 97.06 30.00 59.75
C GLU A 82 96.39 28.63 59.55
N ARG A 83 97.22 27.59 59.38
CA ARG A 83 96.76 26.23 59.05
C ARG A 83 95.80 25.65 60.10
N GLY A 84 96.10 25.83 61.39
CA GLY A 84 95.30 25.22 62.48
C GLY A 84 93.88 25.78 62.55
N LEU A 85 93.75 27.11 62.48
CA LEU A 85 92.45 27.79 62.48
C LEU A 85 91.65 27.52 61.20
N LYS A 86 92.31 27.51 60.04
CA LYS A 86 91.71 27.13 58.75
C LYS A 86 91.09 25.73 58.81
N GLU A 87 91.80 24.75 59.39
CA GLU A 87 91.29 23.38 59.48
C GLU A 87 90.06 23.28 60.41
N ASN A 88 89.99 24.07 61.48
CA ASN A 88 88.84 24.13 62.37
C ASN A 88 87.60 24.71 61.67
N LEU A 89 87.76 25.81 60.92
CA LEU A 89 86.68 26.39 60.12
C LEU A 89 86.19 25.44 59.03
N MET A 90 87.10 24.73 58.35
CA MET A 90 86.74 23.71 57.37
C MET A 90 85.94 22.55 57.98
N LYS A 91 86.35 22.05 59.15
CA LYS A 91 85.58 21.03 59.89
C LYS A 91 84.18 21.53 60.24
N LYS A 92 84.06 22.78 60.69
CA LYS A 92 82.77 23.38 61.00
C LYS A 92 81.90 23.54 59.75
N ALA A 93 82.47 24.01 58.64
CA ALA A 93 81.78 24.08 57.36
C ALA A 93 81.29 22.71 56.89
N ASP A 94 82.07 21.65 57.08
CA ASP A 94 81.65 20.27 56.78
C ASP A 94 80.50 19.82 57.69
N ILE A 95 80.52 20.16 58.98
CA ILE A 95 79.41 19.86 59.91
C ILE A 95 78.12 20.55 59.44
N VAL A 96 78.18 21.85 59.14
CA VAL A 96 77.03 22.63 58.63
C VAL A 96 76.52 22.04 57.31
N LYS A 97 77.43 21.74 56.38
CA LYS A 97 77.12 21.10 55.10
C LYS A 97 76.41 19.77 55.27
N MET A 98 76.87 18.93 56.20
CA MET A 98 76.24 17.64 56.48
C MET A 98 74.87 17.81 57.13
N LYS A 99 74.71 18.73 58.09
CA LYS A 99 73.41 19.07 58.68
C LYS A 99 72.39 19.46 57.60
N ILE A 100 72.75 20.39 56.71
CA ILE A 100 71.89 20.83 55.61
C ILE A 100 71.54 19.65 54.69
N LYS A 101 72.53 18.84 54.27
CA LYS A 101 72.29 17.70 53.37
C LYS A 101 71.42 16.61 53.97
N ASN A 102 71.55 16.34 55.27
CA ASN A 102 70.78 15.33 55.98
C ASN A 102 69.28 15.64 56.02
N LEU A 103 68.90 16.92 55.94
CA LEU A 103 67.50 17.34 55.77
C LEU A 103 67.10 17.46 54.30
N LEU A 104 67.96 18.08 53.48
CA LEU A 104 67.68 18.38 52.08
C LEU A 104 67.37 17.13 51.25
N ILE A 105 68.18 16.08 51.35
CA ILE A 105 68.03 14.89 50.50
C ILE A 105 66.72 14.13 50.79
N PRO A 106 66.36 13.82 52.05
CA PRO A 106 65.05 13.23 52.36
C PRO A 106 63.88 14.14 51.96
N LEU A 107 63.98 15.44 52.22
CA LEU A 107 62.92 16.39 51.89
C LEU A 107 62.67 16.46 50.38
N GLU A 108 63.72 16.56 49.56
CA GLU A 108 63.60 16.53 48.10
C GLU A 108 62.97 15.23 47.58
N LYS A 109 63.26 14.09 48.23
CA LYS A 109 62.66 12.81 47.89
C LYS A 109 61.16 12.78 48.20
N ASP A 110 60.76 13.30 49.35
CA ASP A 110 59.35 13.34 49.75
C ASP A 110 58.55 14.37 48.94
N ILE A 111 59.14 15.52 48.60
CA ILE A 111 58.54 16.49 47.66
C ILE A 111 58.24 15.82 46.32
N ARG A 112 59.20 15.10 45.74
CA ARG A 112 59.00 14.41 44.44
C ARG A 112 57.86 13.38 44.52
N LYS A 113 57.83 12.57 45.57
CA LYS A 113 56.76 11.57 45.76
C LYS A 113 55.38 12.22 45.85
N GLU A 114 55.27 13.34 46.56
CA GLU A 114 54.00 14.05 46.72
C GLU A 114 53.57 14.75 45.41
N GLN A 115 54.52 15.34 44.68
CA GLN A 115 54.26 15.89 43.33
C GLN A 115 53.78 14.81 42.34
N GLU A 116 54.44 13.64 42.32
CA GLU A 116 54.01 12.49 41.51
C GLU A 116 52.60 12.03 41.90
N LEU A 117 52.28 12.04 43.20
CA LEU A 117 50.97 11.63 43.69
C LEU A 117 49.88 12.64 43.28
N MET A 118 50.15 13.94 43.37
CA MET A 118 49.23 14.99 42.88
C MET A 118 49.04 14.92 41.37
N HIS A 119 50.10 14.69 40.60
CA HIS A 119 50.00 14.54 39.15
C HIS A 119 49.11 13.35 38.76
N ASP A 120 49.30 12.20 39.40
CA ASP A 120 48.51 11.01 39.11
C ASP A 120 47.03 11.17 39.49
N MET A 121 46.76 11.92 40.56
CA MET A 121 45.41 12.32 40.96
C MET A 121 44.72 13.16 39.88
N ASP A 122 45.38 14.21 39.38
CA ASP A 122 44.85 15.08 38.33
C ASP A 122 44.63 14.33 37.02
N GLU A 123 45.52 13.40 36.67
CA GLU A 123 45.37 12.52 35.51
C GLU A 123 44.13 11.62 35.65
N ILE A 124 43.93 11.01 36.83
CA ILE A 124 42.76 10.16 37.10
C ILE A 124 41.46 10.97 37.05
N ILE A 125 41.42 12.16 37.64
CA ILE A 125 40.24 13.03 37.60
C ILE A 125 39.91 13.44 36.16
N SER A 126 40.91 13.82 35.37
CA SER A 126 40.74 14.23 33.97
C SER A 126 40.24 13.07 33.10
N THR A 127 40.77 11.86 33.31
CA THR A 127 40.33 10.65 32.60
C THR A 127 38.92 10.22 33.02
N LEU A 128 38.57 10.33 34.31
CA LEU A 128 37.20 10.12 34.80
C LEU A 128 36.21 11.07 34.12
N ALA A 129 36.55 12.35 34.01
CA ALA A 129 35.70 13.36 33.35
C ALA A 129 35.46 13.00 31.88
N SER A 130 36.53 12.66 31.14
CA SER A 130 36.42 12.24 29.74
C SER A 130 35.57 10.97 29.56
N ILE A 131 35.74 9.96 30.42
CA ILE A 131 34.90 8.74 30.34
C ILE A 131 33.45 9.05 30.70
N SER A 132 33.21 9.93 31.67
CA SER A 132 31.86 10.36 32.03
C SER A 132 31.13 11.00 30.84
N ASP A 133 31.79 11.89 30.10
CA ASP A 133 31.24 12.50 28.89
C ASP A 133 30.96 11.45 27.80
N ASP A 134 31.89 10.51 27.58
CA ASP A 134 31.72 9.42 26.62
C ASP A 134 30.52 8.52 26.99
N VAL A 135 30.35 8.16 28.28
CA VAL A 135 29.24 7.33 28.79
C VAL A 135 27.89 8.02 28.58
N ILE A 136 27.83 9.35 28.75
CA ILE A 136 26.63 10.15 28.46
C ILE A 136 26.32 10.09 26.96
N ALA A 137 27.33 10.18 26.10
CA ALA A 137 27.19 10.23 24.63
C ALA A 137 26.79 8.89 23.97
N VAL A 138 26.84 7.76 24.68
CA VAL A 138 26.49 6.41 24.17
C VAL A 138 25.08 6.34 23.56
N ASP A 139 24.14 7.20 23.97
CA ASP A 139 22.77 7.26 23.44
C ASP A 139 22.60 8.13 22.17
N SER A 140 23.69 8.51 21.51
CA SER A 140 23.66 9.26 20.25
C SER A 140 23.05 8.44 19.09
N ASN A 141 22.51 9.10 18.05
CA ASN A 141 21.84 8.50 16.88
C ASN A 141 22.79 7.72 15.93
N ILE A 142 23.66 6.87 16.47
CA ILE A 142 24.61 6.03 15.75
C ILE A 142 24.03 4.61 15.65
N GLU A 143 24.53 3.83 14.69
CA GLU A 143 24.15 2.42 14.48
C GLU A 143 24.34 1.55 15.75
N LEU A 144 23.39 0.64 16.00
CA LEU A 144 23.32 -0.22 17.19
C LEU A 144 24.58 -1.06 17.42
N SER A 145 25.16 -1.62 16.35
CA SER A 145 26.40 -2.40 16.37
C SER A 145 27.57 -1.57 16.88
N GLN A 146 27.70 -0.36 16.35
CA GLN A 146 28.73 0.60 16.75
C GLN A 146 28.54 1.09 18.18
N GLN A 147 27.29 1.28 18.64
CA GLN A 147 27.02 1.65 20.03
C GLN A 147 27.45 0.57 21.03
N LEU A 148 27.20 -0.71 20.73
CA LEU A 148 27.64 -1.82 21.58
C LEU A 148 29.17 -1.95 21.63
N GLU A 149 29.85 -1.73 20.50
CA GLU A 149 31.31 -1.69 20.44
C GLU A 149 31.88 -0.53 21.28
N ASN A 150 31.28 0.67 21.17
CA ASN A 150 31.68 1.82 21.98
C ASN A 150 31.53 1.53 23.48
N ILE A 151 30.45 0.86 23.89
CA ILE A 151 30.27 0.42 25.29
C ILE A 151 31.38 -0.55 25.72
N ALA A 152 31.72 -1.53 24.89
CA ALA A 152 32.80 -2.47 25.21
C ALA A 152 34.14 -1.76 25.41
N GLN A 153 34.45 -0.77 24.57
CA GLN A 153 35.65 0.05 24.70
C GLN A 153 35.64 0.91 25.98
N LEU A 154 34.50 1.50 26.34
CA LEU A 154 34.35 2.27 27.57
C LEU A 154 34.50 1.40 28.83
N ALA A 155 33.94 0.19 28.83
CA ALA A 155 34.09 -0.75 29.93
C ALA A 155 35.57 -1.12 30.15
N GLU A 156 36.32 -1.30 29.06
CA GLU A 156 37.75 -1.57 29.14
C GLU A 156 38.56 -0.36 29.63
N LYS A 157 38.19 0.86 29.23
CA LYS A 157 38.79 2.10 29.77
C LYS A 157 38.54 2.22 31.28
N LEU A 158 37.31 2.00 31.74
CA LEU A 158 36.96 2.03 33.17
C LEU A 158 37.73 0.98 33.97
N ARG A 159 37.85 -0.24 33.45
CA ARG A 159 38.64 -1.31 34.08
C ARG A 159 40.11 -0.91 34.28
N LYS A 160 40.73 -0.31 33.26
CA LYS A 160 42.10 0.21 33.36
C LYS A 160 42.22 1.35 34.37
N LEU A 161 41.25 2.26 34.39
CA LEU A 161 41.22 3.40 35.32
C LEU A 161 41.09 2.94 36.77
N ARG A 162 40.24 1.94 37.04
CA ARG A 162 40.13 1.30 38.36
C ARG A 162 41.48 0.80 38.87
N GLY A 163 42.24 0.10 38.03
CA GLY A 163 43.58 -0.38 38.40
C GLY A 163 44.61 0.74 38.63
N LYS A 164 44.40 1.94 38.07
CA LYS A 164 45.20 3.13 38.41
C LYS A 164 44.79 3.71 39.76
N ILE A 165 43.49 3.80 40.04
CA ILE A 165 42.94 4.28 41.32
C ILE A 165 43.41 3.40 42.47
N GLU A 166 43.33 2.07 42.33
CA GLU A 166 43.80 1.12 43.36
C GLU A 166 45.28 1.35 43.71
N LYS A 167 46.14 1.57 42.70
CA LYS A 167 47.57 1.89 42.93
C LYS A 167 47.79 3.25 43.59
N LEU A 168 46.95 4.24 43.28
CA LEU A 168 47.00 5.56 43.92
C LEU A 168 46.59 5.44 45.40
N GLU A 169 45.51 4.71 45.70
CA GLU A 169 45.03 4.44 47.05
C GLU A 169 46.08 3.70 47.89
N GLU A 170 46.75 2.68 47.35
CA GLU A 170 47.86 2.00 48.01
C GLU A 170 49.00 2.98 48.36
N ARG A 171 49.33 3.90 47.45
CA ARG A 171 50.38 4.93 47.69
C ARG A 171 49.95 5.99 48.69
N LEU A 172 48.65 6.27 48.78
CA LEU A 172 48.06 7.19 49.75
C LEU A 172 48.05 6.64 51.16
N GLN A 173 47.85 5.32 51.31
CA GLN A 173 47.94 4.63 52.60
C GLN A 173 49.37 4.57 53.17
N GLY A 174 50.39 4.88 52.35
CA GLY A 174 51.77 4.98 52.81
C GLY A 174 51.98 6.11 53.81
N SER A 175 52.84 5.87 54.82
CA SER A 175 53.14 6.81 55.90
C SER A 175 53.54 8.20 55.40
N GLU A 176 52.99 9.24 56.05
CA GLU A 176 53.33 10.64 55.83
C GLU A 176 54.81 10.91 56.19
N GLY A 177 55.51 11.61 55.30
CA GLY A 177 56.93 11.93 55.44
C GLY A 177 57.15 13.34 55.99
N MET A 178 58.20 14.01 55.51
CA MET A 178 58.46 15.43 55.86
C MET A 178 57.47 16.41 55.20
N VAL A 179 56.78 15.97 54.14
CA VAL A 179 55.75 16.73 53.44
C VAL A 179 54.39 16.16 53.78
N LYS A 180 53.43 17.05 54.06
CA LYS A 180 52.06 16.67 54.35
C LYS A 180 51.38 16.09 53.12
N ARG A 181 50.54 15.09 53.34
CA ARG A 181 49.68 14.55 52.29
C ARG A 181 48.61 15.55 51.89
N ALA A 182 48.37 15.69 50.59
CA ALA A 182 47.19 16.40 50.11
C ALA A 182 45.90 15.70 50.61
N LEU A 183 44.94 16.48 51.09
CA LEU A 183 43.62 15.98 51.47
C LEU A 183 42.86 15.55 50.21
N ILE A 184 42.56 14.26 50.13
CA ILE A 184 41.72 13.71 49.07
C ILE A 184 40.29 13.65 49.58
N THR A 185 39.45 14.51 49.00
CA THR A 185 38.02 14.57 49.31
C THR A 185 37.16 13.77 48.34
N ASP A 186 37.69 13.42 47.17
CA ASP A 186 36.94 12.74 46.11
C ASP A 186 36.98 11.22 46.26
N ASP A 187 35.80 10.60 46.30
CA ASP A 187 35.64 9.15 46.19
C ASP A 187 35.74 8.71 44.72
N LEU A 188 36.98 8.59 44.23
CA LEU A 188 37.27 8.21 42.85
C LEU A 188 36.78 6.80 42.53
N PHE A 189 36.89 5.88 43.49
CA PHE A 189 36.44 4.50 43.33
C PHE A 189 34.92 4.42 43.23
N GLY A 190 34.18 5.13 44.08
CA GLY A 190 32.73 5.26 44.00
C GLY A 190 32.27 5.76 42.64
N ARG A 191 32.91 6.81 42.10
CA ARG A 191 32.62 7.35 40.75
C ARG A 191 32.84 6.32 39.63
N VAL A 192 33.90 5.49 39.71
CA VAL A 192 34.10 4.40 38.74
C VAL A 192 32.98 3.37 38.83
N VAL A 193 32.54 3.00 40.03
CA VAL A 193 31.44 2.05 40.23
C VAL A 193 30.13 2.60 39.66
N GLU A 194 29.83 3.88 39.89
CA GLU A 194 28.66 4.54 39.32
C GLU A 194 28.68 4.54 37.79
N LEU A 195 29.82 4.89 37.18
CA LEU A 195 29.98 4.86 35.72
C LEU A 195 29.87 3.44 35.14
N GLN A 196 30.40 2.44 35.85
CA GLN A 196 30.29 1.03 35.47
C GLN A 196 28.82 0.59 35.45
N ASN A 197 28.07 0.90 36.51
CA ASN A 197 26.64 0.57 36.62
C ASN A 197 25.82 1.28 35.53
N ALA A 198 26.09 2.56 35.28
CA ALA A 198 25.41 3.33 34.23
C ALA A 198 25.69 2.75 32.83
N LEU A 199 26.91 2.28 32.59
CA LEU A 199 27.30 1.64 31.34
C LEU A 199 26.63 0.27 31.16
N ASP A 200 26.53 -0.53 32.22
CA ASP A 200 25.86 -1.83 32.20
C ASP A 200 24.34 -1.70 31.94
N ASP A 201 23.67 -0.73 32.56
CA ASP A 201 22.25 -0.40 32.28
C ASP A 201 22.03 -0.01 30.81
N LYS A 202 22.90 0.86 30.26
CA LYS A 202 22.86 1.22 28.83
C LYS A 202 23.08 0.02 27.92
N ARG A 203 24.02 -0.89 28.26
CA ARG A 203 24.26 -2.12 27.51
C ARG A 203 23.04 -3.02 27.48
N GLU A 204 22.36 -3.19 28.61
CA GLU A 204 21.14 -3.99 28.69
C GLU A 204 20.02 -3.41 27.83
N LYS A 205 19.77 -2.09 27.94
CA LYS A 205 18.77 -1.38 27.14
C LYS A 205 19.02 -1.52 25.63
N LEU A 206 20.26 -1.34 25.18
CA LEU A 206 20.62 -1.50 23.77
C LEU A 206 20.49 -2.95 23.29
N THR A 207 20.87 -3.92 24.12
CA THR A 207 20.69 -5.34 23.81
C THR A 207 19.21 -5.70 23.64
N ASN A 208 18.34 -5.18 24.52
CA ASN A 208 16.90 -5.37 24.40
C ASN A 208 16.33 -4.69 23.16
N ARG A 209 16.81 -3.47 22.82
CA ARG A 209 16.43 -2.79 21.58
C ARG A 209 16.82 -3.61 20.35
N ALA A 210 18.02 -4.20 20.32
CA ALA A 210 18.45 -5.07 19.22
C ALA A 210 17.55 -6.31 19.08
N LYS A 211 17.16 -6.96 20.19
CA LYS A 211 16.19 -8.06 20.18
C LYS A 211 14.84 -7.65 19.61
N LEU A 212 14.33 -6.47 19.98
CA LEU A 212 13.07 -5.95 19.43
C LEU A 212 13.16 -5.75 17.91
N TYR A 213 14.23 -5.13 17.42
CA TYR A 213 14.44 -4.96 15.97
C TYR A 213 14.51 -6.29 15.22
N ALA A 214 15.05 -7.35 15.83
CA ALA A 214 15.11 -8.67 15.22
C ALA A 214 13.73 -9.35 15.11
N ILE A 215 12.76 -9.02 15.97
CA ILE A 215 11.41 -9.61 16.00
C ILE A 215 10.45 -8.91 15.00
N ILE A 216 10.69 -7.64 14.65
CA ILE A 216 9.83 -6.88 13.73
C ILE A 216 9.58 -7.61 12.39
N PRO A 217 10.60 -8.18 11.71
CA PRO A 217 10.38 -8.94 10.48
C PRO A 217 9.47 -10.16 10.68
N GLU A 218 9.59 -10.87 11.80
CA GLU A 218 8.76 -12.03 12.11
C GLU A 218 7.29 -11.62 12.32
N ILE A 219 7.04 -10.51 13.01
CA ILE A 219 5.68 -9.96 13.19
C ILE A 219 5.06 -9.60 11.84
N ASN A 220 5.83 -8.96 10.95
CA ASN A 220 5.33 -8.61 9.61
C ASN A 220 4.98 -9.86 8.79
N LEU A 221 5.79 -10.91 8.88
CA LEU A 221 5.51 -12.19 8.22
C LEU A 221 4.23 -12.84 8.78
N ILE A 222 4.02 -12.80 10.10
CA ILE A 222 2.80 -13.33 10.74
C ILE A 222 1.56 -12.57 10.25
N ASN A 223 1.63 -11.24 10.13
CA ASN A 223 0.52 -10.44 9.60
C ASN A 223 0.21 -10.79 8.15
N GLU A 224 1.23 -10.93 7.29
CA GLU A 224 1.06 -11.33 5.89
C GLU A 224 0.44 -12.74 5.76
N ILE A 225 0.85 -13.69 6.62
CA ILE A 225 0.23 -15.02 6.69
C ILE A 225 -1.23 -14.93 7.16
N GLY A 226 -1.53 -14.05 8.12
CA GLY A 226 -2.89 -13.81 8.61
C GLY A 226 -3.83 -13.30 7.53
N GLU A 227 -3.39 -12.33 6.72
CA GLU A 227 -4.16 -11.79 5.58
C GLU A 227 -4.42 -12.88 4.53
N LYS A 228 -3.38 -13.65 4.15
CA LYS A 228 -3.50 -14.77 3.20
C LYS A 228 -4.49 -15.84 3.67
N LEU A 229 -4.49 -16.18 4.96
CA LEU A 229 -5.44 -17.16 5.54
C LEU A 229 -6.88 -16.64 5.52
N ALA A 230 -7.10 -15.35 5.77
CA ALA A 230 -8.42 -14.74 5.69
C ALA A 230 -8.96 -14.70 4.25
N ALA A 231 -8.09 -14.38 3.28
CA ALA A 231 -8.42 -14.45 1.86
C ALA A 231 -8.78 -15.88 1.42
N LEU A 232 -7.99 -16.88 1.85
CA LEU A 232 -8.25 -18.29 1.57
C LEU A 232 -9.60 -18.77 2.15
N ALA A 233 -9.90 -18.43 3.41
CA ALA A 233 -11.15 -18.79 4.05
C ALA A 233 -12.36 -18.19 3.31
N THR A 234 -12.25 -16.92 2.89
CA THR A 234 -13.29 -16.24 2.11
C THR A 234 -13.51 -16.90 0.75
N PHE A 235 -12.43 -17.24 0.05
CA PHE A 235 -12.52 -17.94 -1.24
C PHE A 235 -13.19 -19.32 -1.11
N ASN A 236 -12.78 -20.12 -0.13
CA ASN A 236 -13.37 -21.45 0.08
C ASN A 236 -14.86 -21.38 0.41
N ALA A 237 -15.29 -20.40 1.22
CA ALA A 237 -16.71 -20.18 1.48
C ALA A 237 -17.51 -19.84 0.20
N ILE A 238 -16.96 -18.98 -0.66
CA ILE A 238 -17.58 -18.65 -1.96
C ILE A 238 -17.62 -19.89 -2.86
N LYS A 239 -16.53 -20.66 -2.92
CA LYS A 239 -16.46 -21.90 -3.72
C LYS A 239 -17.53 -22.90 -3.28
N ASP A 240 -17.61 -23.21 -1.99
CA ASP A 240 -18.59 -24.16 -1.44
C ASP A 240 -20.03 -23.69 -1.69
N GLU A 241 -20.31 -22.41 -1.50
CA GLU A 241 -21.62 -21.82 -1.79
C GLU A 241 -21.98 -21.97 -3.27
N VAL A 242 -21.05 -21.64 -4.17
CA VAL A 242 -21.27 -21.71 -5.62
C VAL A 242 -21.43 -23.15 -6.09
N GLU A 243 -20.60 -24.09 -5.63
CA GLU A 243 -20.73 -25.50 -5.96
C GLU A 243 -22.07 -26.10 -5.49
N THR A 244 -22.53 -25.71 -4.31
CA THR A 244 -23.84 -26.10 -3.78
C THR A 244 -24.97 -25.56 -4.67
N GLN A 245 -24.92 -24.28 -5.05
CA GLN A 245 -25.94 -23.67 -5.91
C GLN A 245 -25.92 -24.24 -7.33
N LEU A 246 -24.74 -24.52 -7.89
CA LEU A 246 -24.61 -25.17 -9.20
C LEU A 246 -25.21 -26.58 -9.19
N SER A 247 -25.04 -27.32 -8.10
CA SER A 247 -25.63 -28.65 -7.95
C SER A 247 -27.17 -28.60 -7.92
N LEU A 248 -27.74 -27.56 -7.31
CA LEU A 248 -29.20 -27.32 -7.31
C LEU A 248 -29.74 -26.89 -8.68
N LEU A 249 -28.93 -26.19 -9.49
CA LEU A 249 -29.31 -25.69 -10.81
C LEU A 249 -29.22 -26.75 -11.92
N HIS A 250 -28.67 -27.94 -11.65
CA HIS A 250 -28.40 -28.97 -12.66
C HIS A 250 -29.66 -29.62 -13.28
N SER A 251 -30.86 -29.20 -12.87
CA SER A 251 -32.15 -29.64 -13.42
C SER A 251 -32.68 -28.69 -14.50
N ILE A 252 -31.96 -28.53 -15.62
CA ILE A 252 -32.57 -27.92 -16.81
C ILE A 252 -33.59 -28.93 -17.37
N PRO A 253 -34.87 -28.57 -17.56
CA PRO A 253 -35.89 -29.54 -17.96
C PRO A 253 -35.55 -30.12 -19.34
N THR A 254 -35.28 -31.43 -19.39
CA THR A 254 -34.98 -32.17 -20.63
C THR A 254 -36.23 -32.73 -21.32
N SER A 255 -37.42 -32.58 -20.72
CA SER A 255 -38.64 -33.14 -21.30
C SER A 255 -39.21 -32.19 -22.34
N ILE A 256 -38.77 -32.39 -23.58
CA ILE A 256 -39.45 -31.89 -24.77
C ILE A 256 -40.64 -32.83 -24.96
N SER A 257 -41.84 -32.38 -24.61
CA SER A 257 -43.06 -33.02 -25.12
C SER A 257 -43.25 -32.56 -26.58
N ASP A 258 -43.62 -33.48 -27.46
CA ASP A 258 -43.91 -33.13 -28.85
C ASP A 258 -45.18 -32.27 -28.95
N GLU A 259 -46.09 -32.39 -27.99
CA GLU A 259 -47.25 -31.51 -27.78
C GLU A 259 -46.93 -30.47 -26.69
N ASN A 260 -46.20 -29.41 -27.05
CA ASN A 260 -46.04 -28.25 -26.16
C ASN A 260 -47.07 -27.18 -26.53
N THR A 261 -47.79 -26.68 -25.53
CA THR A 261 -48.63 -25.48 -25.65
C THR A 261 -47.78 -24.21 -25.54
N VAL A 262 -48.30 -23.05 -26.02
CA VAL A 262 -47.61 -21.75 -25.88
C VAL A 262 -47.31 -21.46 -24.40
N LEU A 263 -48.26 -21.76 -23.50
CA LEU A 263 -48.12 -21.54 -22.06
C LEU A 263 -46.99 -22.39 -21.45
N GLU A 264 -46.81 -23.63 -21.89
CA GLU A 264 -45.70 -24.48 -21.43
C GLU A 264 -44.35 -23.96 -21.92
N LEU A 265 -44.28 -23.45 -23.16
CA LEU A 265 -43.07 -22.82 -23.69
C LEU A 265 -42.75 -21.50 -22.96
N ASP A 266 -43.75 -20.68 -22.66
CA ASP A 266 -43.60 -19.46 -21.85
C ASP A 266 -43.03 -19.79 -20.45
N ASN A 267 -43.58 -20.82 -19.79
CA ASN A 267 -43.10 -21.27 -18.49
C ASN A 267 -41.65 -21.80 -18.56
N GLN A 268 -41.30 -22.55 -19.61
CA GLN A 268 -39.94 -23.05 -19.83
C GLN A 268 -38.94 -21.92 -20.09
N LEU A 269 -39.31 -20.93 -20.91
CA LEU A 269 -38.48 -19.74 -21.15
C LEU A 269 -38.30 -18.93 -19.86
N SER A 270 -39.35 -18.78 -19.05
CA SER A 270 -39.26 -18.12 -17.74
C SER A 270 -38.29 -18.85 -16.80
N ASP A 271 -38.38 -20.17 -16.69
CA ASP A 271 -37.47 -20.97 -15.85
C ASP A 271 -36.01 -20.89 -16.34
N ILE A 272 -35.79 -20.91 -17.65
CA ILE A 272 -34.45 -20.72 -18.24
C ILE A 272 -33.90 -19.33 -17.92
N ASN A 273 -34.73 -18.30 -18.00
CA ASN A 273 -34.32 -16.93 -17.66
C ASN A 273 -33.97 -16.79 -16.18
N ASP A 274 -34.79 -17.34 -15.27
CA ASP A 274 -34.53 -17.35 -13.83
C ASP A 274 -33.22 -18.07 -13.49
N LYS A 275 -32.95 -19.21 -14.16
CA LYS A 275 -31.70 -19.97 -14.01
C LYS A 275 -30.50 -19.22 -14.57
N THR A 276 -30.66 -18.55 -15.71
CA THR A 276 -29.61 -17.75 -16.35
C THR A 276 -29.20 -16.58 -15.47
N GLU A 277 -30.17 -15.87 -14.87
CA GLU A 277 -29.89 -14.77 -13.94
C GLU A 277 -29.12 -15.27 -12.70
N LYS A 278 -29.54 -16.41 -12.12
CA LYS A 278 -28.82 -17.03 -11.00
C LYS A 278 -27.38 -17.40 -11.37
N LEU A 279 -27.16 -17.99 -12.55
CA LEU A 279 -25.84 -18.34 -13.05
C LEU A 279 -24.95 -17.09 -13.27
N GLN A 280 -25.51 -15.99 -13.79
CA GLN A 280 -24.78 -14.72 -13.93
C GLN A 280 -24.36 -14.16 -12.56
N ARG A 281 -25.26 -14.14 -11.58
CA ARG A 281 -24.93 -13.70 -10.21
C ARG A 281 -23.83 -14.58 -9.57
N LEU A 282 -23.87 -15.89 -9.79
CA LEU A 282 -22.81 -16.80 -9.33
C LEU A 282 -21.47 -16.49 -10.03
N ARG A 283 -21.51 -16.24 -11.34
CA ARG A 283 -20.33 -15.84 -12.11
C ARG A 283 -19.69 -14.58 -11.55
N GLU A 284 -20.48 -13.54 -11.30
CA GLU A 284 -20.02 -12.28 -10.72
C GLU A 284 -19.40 -12.47 -9.33
N LYS A 285 -20.06 -13.23 -8.44
CA LYS A 285 -19.51 -13.56 -7.11
C LYS A 285 -18.12 -14.19 -7.19
N VAL A 286 -17.92 -15.12 -8.11
CA VAL A 286 -16.63 -15.82 -8.31
C VAL A 286 -15.58 -14.87 -8.91
N LEU A 287 -15.98 -13.97 -9.80
CA LEU A 287 -15.10 -13.00 -10.43
C LEU A 287 -14.61 -11.93 -9.44
N HIS A 288 -15.48 -11.57 -8.48
CA HIS A 288 -15.20 -10.60 -7.41
C HIS A 288 -14.53 -11.20 -6.18
N ALA A 289 -14.40 -12.51 -6.07
CA ALA A 289 -13.60 -13.12 -5.01
C ALA A 289 -12.16 -12.58 -5.10
N SER A 290 -11.63 -11.99 -4.02
CA SER A 290 -10.26 -11.46 -4.01
C SER A 290 -9.24 -12.57 -4.24
N VAL A 291 -8.41 -12.43 -5.27
CA VAL A 291 -7.43 -13.44 -5.71
C VAL A 291 -6.00 -12.92 -5.64
N SER A 292 -5.81 -11.66 -5.26
CA SER A 292 -4.51 -11.01 -5.16
C SER A 292 -3.57 -11.67 -4.15
N GLU A 293 -4.12 -12.41 -3.19
CA GLU A 293 -3.37 -13.12 -2.13
C GLU A 293 -3.47 -14.64 -2.23
N LEU A 294 -4.12 -15.16 -3.27
CA LEU A 294 -4.33 -16.58 -3.47
C LEU A 294 -3.15 -17.23 -4.23
N SER A 295 -2.91 -18.52 -3.98
CA SER A 295 -1.88 -19.29 -4.69
C SER A 295 -2.33 -19.66 -6.11
N SER A 296 -1.38 -20.13 -6.92
CA SER A 296 -1.64 -20.59 -8.29
C SER A 296 -2.74 -21.66 -8.35
N GLU A 297 -2.81 -22.55 -7.36
CA GLU A 297 -3.81 -23.62 -7.31
C GLU A 297 -5.22 -23.06 -7.16
N GLN A 298 -5.45 -22.09 -6.26
CA GLN A 298 -6.77 -21.49 -6.10
C GLN A 298 -7.17 -20.62 -7.30
N TYR A 299 -6.19 -20.02 -7.99
CA TYR A 299 -6.44 -19.33 -9.26
C TYR A 299 -6.98 -20.30 -10.31
N ASP A 300 -6.38 -21.48 -10.42
CA ASP A 300 -6.81 -22.53 -11.32
C ASP A 300 -8.21 -23.06 -10.94
N GLU A 301 -8.46 -23.32 -9.66
CA GLU A 301 -9.79 -23.73 -9.16
C GLU A 301 -10.87 -22.70 -9.51
N ARG A 302 -10.59 -21.40 -9.32
CA ARG A 302 -11.52 -20.32 -9.70
C ARG A 302 -11.83 -20.36 -11.20
N ASN A 303 -10.81 -20.57 -12.04
CA ASN A 303 -10.99 -20.62 -13.48
C ASN A 303 -11.78 -21.86 -13.93
N VAL A 304 -11.59 -23.00 -13.25
CA VAL A 304 -12.40 -24.21 -13.46
C VAL A 304 -13.87 -23.93 -13.13
N LEU A 305 -14.13 -23.27 -12.00
CA LEU A 305 -15.49 -22.92 -11.57
C LEU A 305 -16.15 -21.93 -12.55
N LEU A 306 -15.43 -20.90 -12.99
CA LEU A 306 -15.89 -19.97 -14.03
C LEU A 306 -16.20 -20.69 -15.34
N SER A 307 -15.31 -21.58 -15.79
CA SER A 307 -15.52 -22.36 -17.01
C SER A 307 -16.78 -23.25 -16.93
N LYS A 308 -17.04 -23.82 -15.75
CA LYS A 308 -18.26 -24.61 -15.49
C LYS A 308 -19.52 -23.72 -15.56
N ILE A 309 -19.50 -22.53 -14.98
CA ILE A 309 -20.61 -21.57 -15.06
C ILE A 309 -20.83 -21.11 -16.50
N ASP A 310 -19.76 -20.76 -17.22
CA ASP A 310 -19.83 -20.31 -18.62
C ASP A 310 -20.38 -21.42 -19.53
N GLY A 311 -20.01 -22.69 -19.30
CA GLY A 311 -20.59 -23.83 -20.00
C GLY A 311 -22.10 -23.98 -19.78
N LEU A 312 -22.57 -23.78 -18.55
CA LEU A 312 -24.00 -23.82 -18.21
C LEU A 312 -24.77 -22.63 -18.82
N LEU A 313 -24.19 -21.43 -18.80
CA LEU A 313 -24.77 -20.25 -19.46
C LEU A 313 -24.94 -20.47 -20.96
N LEU A 314 -23.92 -21.02 -21.62
CA LEU A 314 -23.98 -21.34 -23.05
C LEU A 314 -25.09 -22.36 -23.34
N HIS A 315 -25.24 -23.37 -22.48
CA HIS A 315 -26.32 -24.36 -22.63
C HIS A 315 -27.71 -23.73 -22.43
N ALA A 316 -27.87 -22.88 -21.42
CA ALA A 316 -29.11 -22.16 -21.17
C ALA A 316 -29.49 -21.27 -22.36
N GLN A 317 -28.52 -20.56 -22.96
CA GLN A 317 -28.74 -19.74 -24.16
C GLN A 317 -29.23 -20.57 -25.34
N LYS A 318 -28.59 -21.71 -25.64
CA LYS A 318 -29.03 -22.60 -26.73
C LYS A 318 -30.45 -23.12 -26.53
N ASN A 319 -30.79 -23.49 -25.29
CA ASN A 319 -32.15 -23.93 -24.97
C ASN A 319 -33.16 -22.79 -25.12
N HIS A 320 -32.82 -21.58 -24.67
CA HIS A 320 -33.68 -20.40 -24.84
C HIS A 320 -33.95 -20.15 -26.33
N GLU A 321 -32.92 -20.11 -27.17
CA GLU A 321 -33.06 -19.92 -28.62
C GLU A 321 -34.00 -20.97 -29.25
N TYR A 322 -33.82 -22.25 -28.89
CA TYR A 322 -34.67 -23.33 -29.37
C TYR A 322 -36.15 -23.18 -28.95
N PHE A 323 -36.42 -22.91 -27.66
CA PHE A 323 -37.79 -22.80 -27.16
C PHE A 323 -38.50 -21.52 -27.65
N ASP A 324 -37.76 -20.42 -27.80
CA ASP A 324 -38.30 -19.16 -28.34
C ASP A 324 -38.68 -19.32 -29.82
N GLU A 325 -37.84 -19.98 -30.61
CA GLU A 325 -38.17 -20.30 -32.01
C GLU A 325 -39.43 -21.18 -32.11
N LYS A 326 -39.51 -22.25 -31.30
CA LYS A 326 -40.69 -23.13 -31.27
C LYS A 326 -41.95 -22.37 -30.83
N ARG A 327 -41.83 -21.43 -29.90
CA ARG A 327 -42.92 -20.57 -29.43
C ARG A 327 -43.41 -19.62 -30.52
N ILE A 328 -42.50 -18.97 -31.25
CA ILE A 328 -42.83 -18.09 -32.38
C ILE A 328 -43.58 -18.89 -33.45
N GLN A 329 -43.12 -20.10 -33.77
CA GLN A 329 -43.78 -20.99 -34.72
C GLN A 329 -45.21 -21.34 -34.27
N LEU A 330 -45.40 -21.73 -33.01
CA LEU A 330 -46.71 -22.11 -32.47
C LEU A 330 -47.70 -20.93 -32.45
N LEU A 331 -47.25 -19.74 -32.03
CA LEU A 331 -48.05 -18.51 -32.06
C LEU A 331 -48.48 -18.12 -33.48
N ALA A 332 -47.59 -18.30 -34.46
CA ALA A 332 -47.92 -18.06 -35.86
C ALA A 332 -49.01 -19.04 -36.35
N LEU A 333 -48.92 -20.32 -35.98
CA LEU A 333 -49.94 -21.32 -36.29
C LEU A 333 -51.29 -21.01 -35.62
N GLU A 334 -51.32 -20.63 -34.34
CA GLU A 334 -52.55 -20.22 -33.65
C GLU A 334 -53.21 -19.00 -34.33
N THR A 335 -52.39 -18.03 -34.77
CA THR A 335 -52.87 -16.85 -35.50
C THR A 335 -53.45 -17.26 -36.86
N ILE A 336 -52.81 -18.15 -37.60
CA ILE A 336 -53.33 -18.70 -38.85
C ILE A 336 -54.66 -19.42 -38.63
N CYS A 337 -54.76 -20.26 -37.58
CA CYS A 337 -55.99 -20.96 -37.27
C CYS A 337 -57.15 -19.99 -36.96
N THR A 338 -56.89 -18.92 -36.21
CA THR A 338 -57.92 -17.91 -35.90
C THR A 338 -58.33 -17.13 -37.16
N GLU A 339 -57.39 -16.70 -37.99
CA GLU A 339 -57.68 -16.05 -39.28
C GLU A 339 -58.48 -16.98 -40.22
N CYS A 340 -58.13 -18.28 -40.28
CA CYS A 340 -58.88 -19.28 -41.05
C CYS A 340 -60.32 -19.45 -40.53
N LYS A 341 -60.53 -19.47 -39.20
CA LYS A 341 -61.87 -19.57 -38.58
C LYS A 341 -62.74 -18.37 -38.95
N VAL A 342 -62.19 -17.16 -38.92
CA VAL A 342 -62.90 -15.92 -39.31
C VAL A 342 -63.27 -15.98 -40.79
N LEU A 343 -62.31 -16.23 -41.68
CA LEU A 343 -62.55 -16.31 -43.12
C LEU A 343 -63.56 -17.40 -43.49
N TYR A 344 -63.47 -18.56 -42.83
CA TYR A 344 -64.43 -19.65 -43.03
C TYR A 344 -65.85 -19.17 -42.72
N SER A 345 -66.06 -18.51 -41.57
CA SER A 345 -67.38 -18.05 -41.16
C SER A 345 -67.96 -16.98 -42.11
N GLU A 346 -67.13 -16.05 -42.58
CA GLU A 346 -67.55 -15.00 -43.51
C GLU A 346 -67.89 -15.57 -44.88
N LEU A 347 -67.02 -16.44 -45.41
CA LEU A 347 -67.21 -17.09 -46.70
C LEU A 347 -68.43 -18.01 -46.68
N GLU A 348 -68.66 -18.74 -45.59
CA GLU A 348 -69.81 -19.65 -45.45
C GLU A 348 -71.13 -18.87 -45.55
N ASN A 349 -71.19 -17.70 -44.93
CA ASN A 349 -72.37 -16.82 -45.00
C ASN A 349 -72.58 -16.28 -46.43
N LEU A 350 -71.53 -15.81 -47.10
CA LEU A 350 -71.65 -15.32 -48.48
C LEU A 350 -72.04 -16.42 -49.47
N VAL A 351 -71.54 -17.65 -49.29
CA VAL A 351 -71.93 -18.81 -50.12
C VAL A 351 -73.42 -19.11 -49.94
N LYS A 352 -73.93 -19.07 -48.70
CA LYS A 352 -75.36 -19.24 -48.41
C LYS A 352 -76.20 -18.14 -49.05
N ASP A 353 -75.77 -16.89 -48.94
CA ASP A 353 -76.47 -15.76 -49.57
C ASP A 353 -76.45 -15.86 -51.10
N GLY A 354 -75.30 -16.21 -51.68
CA GLY A 354 -75.16 -16.43 -53.13
C GLY A 354 -76.10 -17.52 -53.64
N GLN A 355 -76.14 -18.67 -52.96
CA GLN A 355 -77.04 -19.76 -53.31
C GLN A 355 -78.52 -19.33 -53.18
N LYS A 356 -78.87 -18.61 -52.11
CA LYS A 356 -80.21 -18.07 -51.91
C LYS A 356 -80.64 -17.18 -53.09
N TRP A 357 -79.75 -16.32 -53.58
CA TRP A 357 -80.05 -15.49 -54.75
C TRP A 357 -80.22 -16.33 -56.01
N LEU A 358 -79.39 -17.35 -56.22
CA LEU A 358 -79.49 -18.23 -57.39
C LEU A 358 -80.82 -19.03 -57.43
N ASP A 359 -81.35 -19.36 -56.25
CA ASP A 359 -82.61 -20.09 -56.09
C ASP A 359 -83.86 -19.17 -56.13
N ASP A 360 -83.69 -17.86 -55.93
CA ASP A 360 -84.76 -16.87 -55.94
C ASP A 360 -84.97 -16.28 -57.33
N SER A 361 -86.07 -16.68 -57.98
CA SER A 361 -86.43 -16.20 -59.33
C SER A 361 -86.74 -14.71 -59.40
N GLU A 362 -87.04 -14.07 -58.26
CA GLU A 362 -87.36 -12.63 -58.17
C GLU A 362 -86.18 -11.79 -57.66
N ALA A 363 -85.00 -12.40 -57.45
CA ALA A 363 -83.85 -11.70 -56.94
C ALA A 363 -83.36 -10.61 -57.90
N LEU A 364 -83.08 -9.43 -57.34
CA LEU A 364 -82.62 -8.27 -58.09
C LEU A 364 -81.20 -8.50 -58.64
N PRO A 365 -80.92 -8.10 -59.90
CA PRO A 365 -79.58 -8.24 -60.50
C PRO A 365 -78.45 -7.62 -59.69
N VAL A 366 -78.73 -6.54 -58.94
CA VAL A 366 -77.78 -5.87 -58.05
C VAL A 366 -77.30 -6.82 -56.94
N SER A 367 -78.16 -7.69 -56.42
CA SER A 367 -77.81 -8.66 -55.38
C SER A 367 -76.78 -9.68 -55.89
N TYR A 368 -76.91 -10.15 -57.14
CA TYR A 368 -75.91 -11.03 -57.73
C TYR A 368 -74.55 -10.35 -57.84
N ASN A 369 -74.53 -9.09 -58.27
CA ASN A 369 -73.29 -8.33 -58.45
C ASN A 369 -72.58 -8.08 -57.12
N VAL A 370 -73.31 -7.57 -56.12
CA VAL A 370 -72.75 -7.29 -54.78
C VAL A 370 -72.22 -8.57 -54.12
N THR A 371 -72.96 -9.68 -54.17
CA THR A 371 -72.50 -10.93 -53.57
C THR A 371 -71.34 -11.54 -54.36
N SER A 372 -71.32 -11.44 -55.69
CA SER A 372 -70.20 -11.88 -56.52
C SER A 372 -68.91 -11.12 -56.21
N ASP A 373 -68.97 -9.79 -56.14
CA ASP A 373 -67.81 -8.94 -55.82
C ASP A 373 -67.27 -9.21 -54.41
N ALA A 374 -68.17 -9.41 -53.44
CA ALA A 374 -67.80 -9.77 -52.07
C ALA A 374 -67.13 -11.16 -52.02
N LEU A 375 -67.65 -12.15 -52.76
CA LEU A 375 -67.02 -13.47 -52.90
C LEU A 375 -65.62 -13.35 -53.54
N THR A 376 -65.45 -12.54 -54.60
CA THR A 376 -64.13 -12.28 -55.21
C THR A 376 -63.14 -11.80 -54.15
N THR A 377 -63.53 -10.79 -53.38
CA THR A 377 -62.67 -10.15 -52.37
C THR A 377 -62.25 -11.13 -51.27
N LEU A 378 -63.19 -11.92 -50.74
CA LEU A 378 -62.87 -12.90 -49.69
C LEU A 378 -62.07 -14.09 -50.22
N ILE A 379 -62.34 -14.57 -51.43
CA ILE A 379 -61.53 -15.62 -52.07
C ILE A 379 -60.10 -15.15 -52.26
N GLU A 380 -59.89 -13.93 -52.76
CA GLU A 380 -58.56 -13.33 -52.91
C GLU A 380 -57.86 -13.17 -51.55
N THR A 381 -58.58 -12.72 -50.52
CA THR A 381 -58.05 -12.59 -49.17
C THR A 381 -57.58 -13.93 -48.61
N ALA A 382 -58.37 -14.99 -48.79
CA ALA A 382 -58.01 -16.33 -48.34
C ALA A 382 -56.84 -16.94 -49.14
N VAL A 383 -56.75 -16.66 -50.45
CA VAL A 383 -55.58 -17.03 -51.28
C VAL A 383 -54.33 -16.29 -50.82
N ASN A 384 -54.43 -15.00 -50.56
CA ASN A 384 -53.32 -14.19 -50.05
C ASN A 384 -52.84 -14.66 -48.67
N LEU A 385 -53.73 -15.16 -47.81
CA LEU A 385 -53.34 -15.77 -46.54
C LEU A 385 -52.33 -16.91 -46.74
N ARG A 386 -52.58 -17.80 -47.71
CA ARG A 386 -51.70 -18.94 -48.00
C ARG A 386 -50.39 -18.57 -48.64
N ILE A 387 -50.37 -17.53 -49.47
CA ILE A 387 -49.15 -17.09 -50.14
C ILE A 387 -48.22 -16.38 -49.13
N ASN A 388 -48.79 -15.58 -48.23
CA ASN A 388 -48.01 -14.63 -47.45
C ASN A 388 -47.72 -15.07 -46.00
N LYS A 389 -48.41 -16.07 -45.46
CA LYS A 389 -48.19 -16.52 -44.07
C LYS A 389 -47.19 -17.68 -44.00
N PRO A 390 -46.07 -17.53 -43.26
CA PRO A 390 -45.14 -18.63 -43.02
C PRO A 390 -45.81 -19.72 -42.17
N TYR A 391 -45.33 -20.96 -42.28
CA TYR A 391 -45.83 -22.13 -41.52
C TYR A 391 -47.25 -22.59 -41.85
N ILE A 392 -47.96 -21.95 -42.80
CA ILE A 392 -49.34 -22.33 -43.11
C ILE A 392 -49.49 -23.80 -43.54
N GLU A 393 -48.47 -24.36 -44.20
CA GLU A 393 -48.42 -25.77 -44.61
C GLU A 393 -48.25 -26.74 -43.43
N GLN A 394 -47.80 -26.25 -42.28
CA GLN A 394 -47.65 -27.02 -41.04
C GLN A 394 -48.91 -26.97 -40.16
N CYS A 395 -49.93 -26.19 -40.55
CA CYS A 395 -51.21 -26.16 -39.86
C CYS A 395 -51.95 -27.48 -40.05
N THR A 396 -51.98 -28.31 -39.00
CA THR A 396 -52.67 -29.60 -38.98
C THR A 396 -54.12 -29.48 -38.52
N GLU A 397 -54.58 -28.28 -38.13
CA GLU A 397 -55.97 -28.10 -37.72
C GLU A 397 -56.93 -28.34 -38.90
N PRO A 398 -58.03 -29.10 -38.70
CA PRO A 398 -59.00 -29.40 -39.74
C PRO A 398 -59.61 -28.17 -40.42
N ILE A 399 -59.66 -27.02 -39.73
CA ILE A 399 -60.25 -25.79 -40.24
C ILE A 399 -59.56 -25.29 -41.51
N PHE A 400 -58.25 -25.51 -41.63
CA PHE A 400 -57.51 -25.08 -42.82
C PHE A 400 -57.95 -25.85 -44.07
N ALA A 401 -58.10 -27.17 -43.95
CA ALA A 401 -58.61 -28.01 -45.03
C ALA A 401 -60.07 -27.66 -45.36
N GLN A 402 -60.91 -27.43 -44.34
CA GLN A 402 -62.31 -27.05 -44.51
C GLN A 402 -62.48 -25.70 -45.24
N LEU A 403 -61.62 -24.72 -44.95
CA LEU A 403 -61.61 -23.43 -45.65
C LEU A 403 -61.34 -23.60 -47.15
N TRP A 404 -60.41 -24.47 -47.55
CA TRP A 404 -60.13 -24.70 -48.97
C TRP A 404 -61.27 -25.38 -49.71
N GLU A 405 -61.92 -26.37 -49.10
CA GLU A 405 -63.13 -26.96 -49.68
C GLU A 405 -64.25 -25.93 -49.84
N LEU A 406 -64.40 -25.01 -48.88
CA LEU A 406 -65.39 -23.94 -48.95
C LEU A 406 -65.07 -22.91 -50.05
N ILE A 407 -63.78 -22.61 -50.27
CA ILE A 407 -63.35 -21.72 -51.35
C ILE A 407 -63.70 -22.28 -52.72
N ASP A 408 -63.55 -23.58 -52.93
CA ASP A 408 -63.93 -24.19 -54.21
C ASP A 408 -65.45 -24.13 -54.43
N LYS A 409 -66.27 -24.32 -53.39
CA LYS A 409 -67.72 -24.08 -53.45
C LYS A 409 -68.05 -22.61 -53.73
N ALA A 410 -67.33 -21.70 -53.09
CA ALA A 410 -67.52 -20.26 -53.28
C ALA A 410 -67.24 -19.83 -54.74
N LYS A 411 -66.20 -20.38 -55.37
CA LYS A 411 -65.91 -20.14 -56.78
C LYS A 411 -67.01 -20.64 -57.72
N ASP A 412 -67.62 -21.79 -57.41
CA ASP A 412 -68.73 -22.32 -58.18
C ASP A 412 -69.95 -21.40 -58.10
N VAL A 413 -70.37 -21.02 -56.88
CA VAL A 413 -71.47 -20.06 -56.67
C VAL A 413 -71.18 -18.72 -57.34
N GLN A 414 -69.97 -18.19 -57.19
CA GLN A 414 -69.53 -16.95 -57.84
C GLN A 414 -69.65 -17.06 -59.38
N THR A 415 -69.21 -18.17 -59.97
CA THR A 415 -69.30 -18.40 -61.43
C THR A 415 -70.77 -18.41 -61.89
N GLN A 416 -71.65 -19.05 -61.12
CA GLN A 416 -73.08 -19.07 -61.41
C GLN A 416 -73.72 -17.67 -61.30
N LEU A 417 -73.34 -16.88 -60.29
CA LEU A 417 -73.78 -15.50 -60.13
C LEU A 417 -73.31 -14.61 -61.30
N ILE A 418 -72.04 -14.71 -61.70
CA ILE A 418 -71.48 -14.00 -62.86
C ILE A 418 -72.25 -14.37 -64.13
N HIS A 419 -72.57 -15.66 -64.31
CA HIS A 419 -73.35 -16.11 -65.45
C HIS A 419 -74.77 -15.52 -65.44
N ARG A 420 -75.45 -15.47 -64.28
CA ARG A 420 -76.76 -14.82 -64.14
C ARG A 420 -76.71 -13.33 -64.47
N ILE A 421 -75.68 -12.62 -64.01
CA ILE A 421 -75.43 -11.22 -64.35
C ILE A 421 -75.31 -11.06 -65.87
N TYR A 422 -74.48 -11.88 -66.50
CA TYR A 422 -74.28 -11.84 -67.96
C TYR A 422 -75.58 -12.09 -68.73
N VAL A 423 -76.37 -13.12 -68.36
CA VAL A 423 -77.65 -13.41 -69.01
C VAL A 423 -78.63 -12.24 -68.84
N TRP A 424 -78.68 -11.63 -67.67
CA TRP A 424 -79.52 -10.45 -67.43
C TRP A 424 -79.10 -9.27 -68.30
N GLU A 425 -77.80 -9.00 -68.43
CA GLU A 425 -77.30 -7.95 -69.32
C GLU A 425 -77.65 -8.19 -70.79
N GLN A 426 -77.60 -9.45 -71.26
CA GLN A 426 -78.04 -9.79 -72.62
C GLN A 426 -79.54 -9.56 -72.79
N PHE A 427 -80.35 -10.02 -71.81
CA PHE A 427 -81.80 -9.78 -71.84
C PHE A 427 -82.13 -8.28 -71.87
N VAL A 428 -81.46 -7.45 -71.05
CA VAL A 428 -81.65 -6.00 -71.05
C VAL A 428 -81.29 -5.41 -72.41
N LYS A 429 -80.17 -5.81 -73.02
CA LYS A 429 -79.77 -5.35 -74.37
C LYS A 429 -80.81 -5.73 -75.43
N GLU A 430 -81.28 -6.97 -75.43
CA GLU A 430 -82.30 -7.44 -76.37
C GLU A 430 -83.63 -6.72 -76.18
N ARG A 431 -84.08 -6.57 -74.92
CA ARG A 431 -85.29 -5.81 -74.58
C ARG A 431 -85.18 -4.36 -75.06
N ASP A 432 -84.06 -3.71 -74.79
CA ASP A 432 -83.85 -2.31 -75.18
C ASP A 432 -83.79 -2.17 -76.70
N SER A 433 -83.17 -3.12 -77.41
CA SER A 433 -83.18 -3.19 -78.88
C SER A 433 -84.58 -3.38 -79.44
N ALA A 434 -85.33 -4.36 -78.92
CA ALA A 434 -86.71 -4.63 -79.34
C ALA A 434 -87.64 -3.44 -79.04
N MET A 435 -87.40 -2.71 -77.95
CA MET A 435 -88.14 -1.50 -77.62
C MET A 435 -87.82 -0.36 -78.59
N VAL A 436 -86.57 -0.23 -79.03
CA VAL A 436 -86.19 0.72 -80.09
C VAL A 436 -86.89 0.36 -81.40
N GLU A 437 -86.84 -0.90 -81.82
CA GLU A 437 -87.53 -1.39 -83.03
C GLU A 437 -89.05 -1.14 -82.95
N LEU A 438 -89.67 -1.47 -81.82
CA LEU A 438 -91.10 -1.22 -81.59
C LEU A 438 -91.44 0.27 -81.67
N ASN A 439 -90.61 1.14 -81.06
CA ASN A 439 -90.80 2.58 -81.12
C ASN A 439 -90.69 3.12 -82.56
N ASP A 440 -89.77 2.57 -83.36
CA ASP A 440 -89.61 2.91 -84.77
C ASP A 440 -90.82 2.48 -85.60
N ILE A 441 -91.32 1.25 -85.43
CA ILE A 441 -92.55 0.77 -86.08
C ILE A 441 -93.74 1.67 -85.68
N GLN A 442 -93.91 1.96 -84.39
CA GLN A 442 -94.97 2.85 -83.92
C GLN A 442 -94.86 4.27 -84.50
N LYS A 443 -93.64 4.76 -84.71
CA LYS A 443 -93.40 6.04 -85.40
C LYS A 443 -93.85 5.95 -86.86
N GLN A 444 -93.46 4.90 -87.59
CA GLN A 444 -93.88 4.70 -88.99
C GLN A 444 -95.40 4.60 -89.12
N ILE A 445 -96.08 3.84 -88.25
CA ILE A 445 -97.55 3.75 -88.23
C ILE A 445 -98.17 5.13 -88.02
N ARG A 446 -97.71 5.89 -87.00
CA ARG A 446 -98.20 7.25 -86.74
C ARG A 446 -97.99 8.19 -87.93
N GLU A 447 -96.86 8.07 -88.62
CA GLU A 447 -96.59 8.84 -89.84
C GLU A 447 -97.55 8.48 -90.98
N ILE A 448 -97.86 7.19 -91.17
CA ILE A 448 -98.82 6.74 -92.19
C ILE A 448 -100.25 7.15 -91.85
N GLU A 449 -100.67 6.95 -90.60
CA GLU A 449 -101.99 7.39 -90.11
C GLU A 449 -102.18 8.90 -90.30
N GLY A 450 -101.15 9.70 -89.98
CA GLY A 450 -101.16 11.15 -90.19
C GLY A 450 -101.31 11.58 -91.66
N ARG A 451 -100.99 10.72 -92.63
CA ARG A 451 -101.13 11.02 -94.08
C ARG A 451 -102.58 10.87 -94.59
N GLY A 452 -103.49 10.24 -93.83
CA GLY A 452 -104.91 10.06 -94.20
C GLY A 452 -105.17 9.10 -95.39
N ARG A 453 -106.43 8.98 -95.86
CA ARG A 453 -106.78 8.10 -97.00
C ARG A 453 -106.18 8.63 -98.31
N ARG A 454 -105.41 7.79 -99.03
CA ARG A 454 -104.73 8.14 -100.30
C ARG A 454 -105.12 7.16 -101.42
N LYS A 455 -104.65 7.42 -102.65
CA LYS A 455 -104.87 6.52 -103.80
C LYS A 455 -104.18 5.17 -103.56
N ILE A 456 -104.76 4.10 -104.10
CA ILE A 456 -104.36 2.70 -103.88
C ILE A 456 -102.85 2.48 -104.01
N ASP A 457 -102.23 3.01 -105.07
CA ASP A 457 -100.79 2.82 -105.31
C ASP A 457 -99.92 3.34 -104.15
N LYS A 458 -100.28 4.49 -103.56
CA LYS A 458 -99.55 5.06 -102.41
C LYS A 458 -99.86 4.36 -101.09
N MET A 459 -101.05 3.76 -100.97
CA MET A 459 -101.39 2.94 -99.79
C MET A 459 -100.68 1.59 -99.84
N LEU A 460 -100.41 1.06 -101.05
CA LEU A 460 -99.57 -0.12 -101.24
C LEU A 460 -98.12 0.17 -100.85
N ASP A 461 -97.56 1.31 -101.25
CA ASP A 461 -96.21 1.73 -100.82
C ASP A 461 -96.10 1.88 -99.29
N ASP A 462 -97.11 2.50 -98.63
CA ASP A 462 -97.15 2.61 -97.17
C ASP A 462 -97.24 1.24 -96.49
N LEU A 463 -98.03 0.33 -97.04
CA LEU A 463 -98.18 -1.03 -96.52
C LEU A 463 -96.88 -1.82 -96.67
N GLU A 464 -96.15 -1.62 -97.77
CA GLU A 464 -94.87 -2.30 -98.01
C GLU A 464 -93.77 -1.76 -97.07
N ALA A 465 -93.77 -0.45 -96.80
CA ALA A 465 -92.85 0.16 -95.84
C ALA A 465 -93.02 -0.36 -94.41
N LEU A 466 -94.22 -0.81 -94.02
CA LEU A 466 -94.50 -1.42 -92.70
C LEU A 466 -94.09 -2.90 -92.60
N LYS A 467 -93.74 -3.55 -93.71
CA LYS A 467 -93.34 -4.98 -93.72
C LYS A 467 -91.83 -5.19 -93.56
N THR A 468 -91.04 -4.14 -93.74
CA THR A 468 -89.58 -4.09 -93.50
C THR A 468 -89.31 -3.33 -92.22
#